data_AF-A0A401L7Q4-F1
#
_entry.id   AF-A0A401L7Q4-F1
#
_cell.length_a   1.000
_cell.length_b   1.000
_cell.length_c   1.000
_cell.angle_alpha   90.00
_cell.angle_beta   90.00
_cell.angle_gamma   90.00
#
_symmetry.space_group_name_H-M   'P 1'
#
loop_
_entity.id
_entity.type
_entity.pdbx_description
1 polymer ?
#
loop_
_entity_poly.entity_id
_entity_poly.type
_entity_poly.pdbx_seq_one_letter_code
_entity_poly.pdbx_strand_id
1 'polypeptide(L)'
;MDTIIAQIRTLALTADEPGRASIYNDLRSLLPDLLSPMDMIMDLFNSHLRVAIVMLGMNTGLFRKLALHDSVWTPSELAKDLRVDSKGTKITFTCNTERILRYLAANGMIEETTVGHFQAKRTTKMLADKRSEAFVLYAFETCGPASQAVPGFFADNNYADITDNKNTPFQKAFQTGVTCFEWLAKHPKLFDALQQVMTGLKSTDWFLNFDLFQQEAHRAASSQVHLGEDIFFVDVGGGHGHQCIQLRDKYPHLQGRLVLQDLPEAVNHLPPLDGVRVMAHDIFQPQTIKGARFYYLRRILHDYPDSQCIQILQHLATAMESGSRILVDEIVLPDVEAPWQATLADVSLMISLGGKERTRKQWMELANRVGLCIEEIHTYDVESSTSIIVLRRTILLSLPLLLTTTLAAPSTSLDTRSDSKCVYYCGSHCYWASDISKAQAKGYSLHEEGRTIDDYPHVYHDYEGFDFTVSGTYYEYPILDDYKVYDGGSPGADRIIFNGEDEFAGLITHTGAEEYDGFVACEAV
;
A
#
# COMPACT_ATOMS: atom_id res chain seq x y z
N MET A 1 -4.68 -26.10 28.00
CA MET A 1 -3.61 -25.48 27.18
C MET A 1 -3.18 -26.40 26.04
N ASP A 2 -2.72 -27.61 26.33
CA ASP A 2 -2.28 -28.56 25.26
C ASP A 2 -3.38 -28.85 24.23
N THR A 3 -4.64 -28.96 24.65
CA THR A 3 -5.79 -29.13 23.76
C THR A 3 -5.97 -27.94 22.80
N ILE A 4 -5.79 -26.71 23.28
CA ILE A 4 -5.95 -25.49 22.47
C ILE A 4 -4.81 -25.38 21.46
N ILE A 5 -3.57 -25.64 21.88
CA ILE A 5 -2.40 -25.65 20.98
C ILE A 5 -2.55 -26.73 19.90
N ALA A 6 -3.06 -27.91 20.26
CA ALA A 6 -3.33 -28.96 19.29
C ALA A 6 -4.42 -28.56 18.28
N GLN A 7 -5.47 -27.86 18.72
CA GLN A 7 -6.53 -27.33 17.85
C GLN A 7 -5.99 -26.28 16.88
N ILE A 8 -5.23 -25.29 17.36
CA ILE A 8 -4.61 -24.26 16.49
C ILE A 8 -3.69 -24.90 15.46
N ARG A 9 -2.86 -25.87 15.88
CA ARG A 9 -1.98 -26.61 14.94
C ARG A 9 -2.79 -27.37 13.89
N THR A 10 -3.89 -28.01 14.28
CA THR A 10 -4.76 -28.72 13.35
C THR A 10 -5.39 -27.76 12.35
N LEU A 11 -5.95 -26.63 12.82
CA LEU A 11 -6.51 -25.59 11.96
C LEU A 11 -5.49 -25.05 10.96
N ALA A 12 -4.28 -24.72 11.42
CA ALA A 12 -3.21 -24.21 10.56
C ALA A 12 -2.73 -25.24 9.52
N LEU A 13 -2.83 -26.54 9.81
CA LEU A 13 -2.45 -27.60 8.87
C LEU A 13 -3.53 -27.84 7.80
N THR A 14 -4.81 -27.64 8.13
CA THR A 14 -5.93 -27.90 7.21
C THR A 14 -6.41 -26.67 6.46
N ALA A 15 -6.08 -25.47 6.92
CA ALA A 15 -6.47 -24.21 6.27
C ALA A 15 -5.73 -23.98 4.94
N ASP A 16 -6.40 -23.31 4.01
CA ASP A 16 -5.81 -22.75 2.80
C ASP A 16 -4.91 -21.53 3.12
N GLU A 17 -4.37 -20.85 2.10
CA GLU A 17 -3.50 -19.68 2.33
C GLU A 17 -4.21 -18.54 3.07
N PRO A 18 -5.40 -18.08 2.64
CA PRO A 18 -6.14 -17.05 3.36
C PRO A 18 -6.47 -17.45 4.80
N GLY A 19 -6.91 -18.69 5.03
CA GLY A 19 -7.20 -19.18 6.37
C GLY A 19 -5.95 -19.22 7.26
N ARG A 20 -4.79 -19.59 6.72
CA ARG A 20 -3.52 -19.54 7.47
C ARG A 20 -3.08 -18.10 7.78
N ALA A 21 -3.29 -17.16 6.85
CA ALA A 21 -2.99 -15.74 7.05
C ALA A 21 -3.86 -15.15 8.16
N SER A 22 -5.17 -15.44 8.16
CA SER A 22 -6.09 -15.05 9.24
C SER A 22 -5.65 -15.61 10.60
N ILE A 23 -5.37 -16.91 10.70
CA ILE A 23 -4.88 -17.51 11.95
C ILE A 23 -3.59 -16.81 12.43
N TYR A 24 -2.66 -16.52 11.52
CA TYR A 24 -1.43 -15.82 11.86
C TYR A 24 -1.69 -14.41 12.39
N ASN A 25 -2.56 -13.63 11.73
CA ASN A 25 -2.89 -12.27 12.13
C ASN A 25 -3.61 -12.23 13.48
N ASP A 26 -4.52 -13.17 13.75
CA ASP A 26 -5.22 -13.30 15.04
C ASP A 26 -4.24 -13.66 16.17
N LEU A 27 -3.32 -14.59 15.92
CA LEU A 27 -2.29 -14.93 16.91
C LEU A 27 -1.33 -13.77 17.16
N ARG A 28 -1.05 -12.96 16.12
CA ARG A 28 -0.20 -11.77 16.23
C ARG A 28 -0.88 -10.67 17.03
N SER A 29 -2.18 -10.43 16.84
CA SER A 29 -2.93 -9.41 17.57
C SER A 29 -3.14 -9.79 19.05
N LEU A 30 -3.26 -11.09 19.34
CA LEU A 30 -3.37 -11.59 20.72
C LEU A 30 -2.04 -11.59 21.48
N LEU A 31 -0.89 -11.67 20.79
CA LEU A 31 0.40 -11.81 21.45
C LEU A 31 0.73 -10.65 22.43
N PRO A 32 0.52 -9.37 22.09
CA PRO A 32 0.70 -8.25 23.02
C PRO A 32 -0.10 -8.40 24.33
N ASP A 33 -1.31 -8.95 24.28
CA ASP A 33 -2.16 -9.15 25.46
C ASP A 33 -1.64 -10.25 26.40
N LEU A 34 -0.81 -11.15 25.87
CA LEU A 34 -0.22 -12.26 26.61
C LEU A 34 1.15 -11.94 27.21
N LEU A 35 1.85 -10.93 26.67
CA LEU A 35 3.20 -10.59 27.08
C LEU A 35 3.19 -9.77 28.38
N SER A 36 4.02 -10.16 29.34
CA SER A 36 4.34 -9.26 30.44
C SER A 36 5.10 -8.03 29.92
N PRO A 37 5.11 -6.90 30.63
CA PRO A 37 5.89 -5.72 30.21
C PRO A 37 7.38 -6.04 30.00
N MET A 38 7.95 -6.94 30.82
CA MET A 38 9.34 -7.35 30.66
C MET A 38 9.55 -8.24 29.43
N ASP A 39 8.63 -9.16 29.14
CA ASP A 39 8.74 -10.02 27.95
C ASP A 39 8.63 -9.21 26.67
N MET A 40 7.76 -8.18 26.65
CA MET A 40 7.64 -7.25 25.53
C MET A 40 8.96 -6.51 25.26
N ILE A 41 9.61 -5.96 26.30
CA ILE A 41 10.90 -5.28 26.17
C ILE A 41 11.99 -6.26 25.70
N MET A 42 11.99 -7.48 26.24
CA MET A 42 12.96 -8.50 25.86
C MET A 42 12.78 -8.98 24.42
N ASP A 43 11.55 -9.13 23.92
CA ASP A 43 11.31 -9.48 22.51
C ASP A 43 11.74 -8.34 21.58
N LEU A 44 11.47 -7.08 21.95
CA LEU A 44 11.96 -5.92 21.21
C LEU A 44 13.50 -5.91 21.12
N PHE A 45 14.20 -6.08 22.26
CA PHE A 45 15.66 -6.17 22.28
C PHE A 45 16.17 -7.34 21.43
N ASN A 46 15.48 -8.47 21.51
CA ASN A 46 15.83 -9.68 20.79
C ASN A 46 15.58 -9.58 19.27
N SER A 47 14.70 -8.70 18.80
CA SER A 47 14.39 -8.53 17.37
C SER A 47 15.63 -8.24 16.53
N HIS A 48 16.49 -7.31 16.98
CA HIS A 48 17.76 -6.97 16.30
C HIS A 48 18.75 -8.13 16.33
N LEU A 49 18.89 -8.77 17.48
CA LEU A 49 19.80 -9.90 17.65
C LEU A 49 19.36 -11.09 16.78
N ARG A 50 18.06 -11.34 16.67
CA ARG A 50 17.48 -12.43 15.89
C ARG A 50 17.86 -12.31 14.42
N VAL A 51 17.69 -11.13 13.82
CA VAL A 51 18.07 -10.89 12.42
C VAL A 51 19.59 -11.04 12.23
N ALA A 52 20.40 -10.51 13.14
CA ALA A 52 21.86 -10.61 13.07
C ALA A 52 22.37 -12.07 13.12
N ILE A 53 21.80 -12.88 14.02
CA ILE A 53 22.19 -14.30 14.16
C ILE A 53 21.66 -15.14 12.99
N VAL A 54 20.49 -14.82 12.43
CA VAL A 54 20.03 -15.43 11.17
C VAL A 54 20.98 -15.08 10.03
N MET A 55 21.37 -13.81 9.90
CA MET A 55 22.33 -13.39 8.86
C MET A 55 23.69 -14.10 9.01
N LEU A 56 24.17 -14.28 10.26
CA LEU A 56 25.36 -15.08 10.55
C LEU A 56 25.18 -16.55 10.11
N GLY A 57 24.03 -17.15 10.41
CA GLY A 57 23.68 -18.51 9.98
C GLY A 57 23.66 -18.66 8.45
N MET A 58 23.18 -17.65 7.72
CA MET A 58 23.19 -17.63 6.26
C MET A 58 24.60 -17.47 5.70
N ASN A 59 25.38 -16.51 6.21
CA ASN A 59 26.76 -16.26 5.77
C ASN A 59 27.67 -17.49 5.98
N THR A 60 27.45 -18.25 7.06
CA THR A 60 28.19 -19.48 7.35
C THR A 60 27.68 -20.71 6.58
N GLY A 61 26.55 -20.61 5.89
CA GLY A 61 25.90 -21.74 5.21
C GLY A 61 25.21 -22.73 6.15
N LEU A 62 25.04 -22.39 7.43
CA LEU A 62 24.45 -23.27 8.46
C LEU A 62 23.07 -23.79 8.05
N PHE A 63 22.16 -22.90 7.63
CA PHE A 63 20.79 -23.31 7.28
C PHE A 63 20.76 -24.22 6.06
N ARG A 64 21.54 -23.92 5.02
CA ARG A 64 21.67 -24.79 3.84
C ARG A 64 22.19 -26.16 4.24
N LYS A 65 23.22 -26.22 5.09
CA LYS A 65 23.78 -27.50 5.56
C LYS A 65 22.76 -28.34 6.33
N LEU A 66 22.06 -27.72 7.29
CA LEU A 66 21.01 -28.41 8.05
C LEU A 66 19.86 -28.85 7.14
N ALA A 67 19.47 -28.04 6.15
CA ALA A 67 18.36 -28.36 5.26
C ALA A 67 18.66 -29.48 4.26
N LEU A 68 19.93 -29.73 3.91
CA LEU A 68 20.33 -30.79 2.98
C LEU A 68 20.18 -32.21 3.55
N HIS A 69 20.16 -32.34 4.87
CA HIS A 69 20.13 -33.63 5.54
C HIS A 69 19.08 -33.60 6.65
N ASP A 70 18.13 -34.55 6.64
CA ASP A 70 17.28 -34.82 7.81
C ASP A 70 18.10 -35.60 8.86
N SER A 71 19.23 -35.03 9.26
CA SER A 71 20.20 -35.60 10.21
C SER A 71 20.31 -34.73 11.45
N VAL A 72 20.68 -35.37 12.55
CA VAL A 72 20.96 -34.71 13.82
C VAL A 72 22.46 -34.40 13.88
N TRP A 73 22.80 -33.19 14.28
CA TRP A 73 24.16 -32.67 14.29
C TRP A 73 24.58 -32.20 15.67
N THR A 74 25.83 -32.49 16.04
CA THR A 74 26.48 -31.87 17.20
C THR A 74 27.18 -30.56 16.82
N PRO A 75 27.41 -29.63 17.77
CA PRO A 75 28.19 -28.42 17.53
C PRO A 75 29.59 -28.71 16.97
N SER A 76 30.22 -29.81 17.39
CA SER A 76 31.57 -30.18 16.94
C SER A 76 31.60 -30.66 15.50
N GLU A 77 30.55 -31.34 15.03
CA GLU A 77 30.42 -31.77 13.63
C GLU A 77 30.18 -30.57 12.72
N LEU A 78 29.22 -29.70 13.10
CA LEU A 78 28.96 -28.46 12.36
C LEU A 78 30.18 -27.54 12.32
N ALA A 79 30.90 -27.39 13.43
CA ALA A 79 32.12 -26.57 13.49
C ALA A 79 33.27 -27.10 12.59
N LYS A 80 33.29 -28.40 12.28
CA LYS A 80 34.26 -28.99 11.34
C LYS A 80 33.84 -28.79 9.89
N ASP A 81 32.55 -28.91 9.62
CA ASP A 81 32.01 -28.92 8.26
C ASP A 81 31.75 -27.50 7.72
N LEU A 82 31.34 -26.56 8.57
CA LEU A 82 31.14 -25.14 8.25
C LEU A 82 32.46 -24.35 8.15
N ARG A 83 33.60 -25.03 8.09
CA ARG A 83 34.93 -24.38 8.04
C ARG A 83 35.18 -23.60 6.76
N VAL A 84 34.26 -23.58 5.82
CA VAL A 84 34.36 -22.83 4.57
C VAL A 84 33.04 -22.09 4.38
N ASP A 85 33.08 -20.76 4.33
CA ASP A 85 31.89 -19.97 3.99
C ASP A 85 31.52 -20.17 2.51
N SER A 86 30.42 -19.57 2.08
CA SER A 86 29.98 -19.59 0.68
C SER A 86 30.98 -19.00 -0.32
N LYS A 87 32.06 -18.35 0.15
CA LYS A 87 33.13 -17.71 -0.62
C LYS A 87 34.48 -18.45 -0.55
N GLY A 88 34.55 -19.62 0.11
CA GLY A 88 35.81 -20.35 0.24
C GLY A 88 36.68 -19.92 1.43
N THR A 89 36.22 -18.99 2.27
CA THR A 89 36.98 -18.46 3.39
C THR A 89 36.95 -19.44 4.56
N LYS A 90 38.12 -19.69 5.17
CA LYS A 90 38.22 -20.58 6.33
C LYS A 90 37.53 -19.96 7.56
N ILE A 91 36.36 -20.45 7.94
CA ILE A 91 35.66 -20.00 9.16
C ILE A 91 36.23 -20.76 10.36
N THR A 92 36.67 -20.02 11.38
CA THR A 92 37.09 -20.61 12.67
C THR A 92 35.92 -20.54 13.66
N PHE A 93 34.89 -21.35 13.43
CA PHE A 93 33.64 -21.36 14.21
C PHE A 93 33.71 -22.38 15.36
N THR A 94 34.60 -22.20 16.34
CA THR A 94 34.91 -23.27 17.31
C THR A 94 34.43 -23.04 18.74
N CYS A 95 34.29 -21.80 19.23
CA CYS A 95 33.95 -21.55 20.64
C CYS A 95 32.53 -21.05 20.92
N ASN A 96 31.77 -20.64 19.88
CA ASN A 96 30.43 -20.07 20.05
C ASN A 96 29.32 -20.86 19.32
N THR A 97 29.65 -21.95 18.62
CA THR A 97 28.71 -22.72 17.80
C THR A 97 27.53 -23.23 18.60
N GLU A 98 27.77 -23.84 19.76
CA GLU A 98 26.69 -24.32 20.62
C GLU A 98 25.80 -23.18 21.12
N ARG A 99 26.37 -22.04 21.50
CA ARG A 99 25.60 -20.86 21.96
C ARG A 99 24.67 -20.35 20.86
N ILE A 100 25.18 -20.27 19.63
CA ILE A 100 24.42 -19.82 18.46
C ILE A 100 23.31 -20.83 18.13
N LEU A 101 23.63 -22.12 18.13
CA LEU A 101 22.64 -23.17 17.86
C LEU A 101 21.53 -23.19 18.91
N ARG A 102 21.86 -23.09 20.20
CA ARG A 102 20.87 -22.97 21.29
C ARG A 102 19.99 -21.74 21.12
N TYR A 103 20.57 -20.59 20.75
CA TYR A 103 19.80 -19.38 20.48
C TYR A 103 18.85 -19.54 19.29
N LEU A 104 19.33 -20.10 18.18
CA LEU A 104 18.52 -20.39 16.99
C LEU A 104 17.41 -21.42 17.29
N ALA A 105 17.67 -22.41 18.15
CA ALA A 105 16.67 -23.38 18.57
C ALA A 105 15.59 -22.71 19.43
N ALA A 106 15.97 -21.90 20.42
CA ALA A 106 15.06 -21.17 21.29
C ALA A 106 14.19 -20.15 20.54
N ASN A 107 14.72 -19.54 19.47
CA ASN A 107 13.96 -18.63 18.59
C ASN A 107 13.23 -19.35 17.45
N GLY A 108 13.27 -20.68 17.42
CA GLY A 108 12.50 -21.46 16.47
C GLY A 108 12.99 -21.37 15.03
N MET A 109 14.29 -21.22 14.79
CA MET A 109 14.89 -21.36 13.45
C MET A 109 15.38 -22.78 13.20
N ILE A 110 15.80 -23.50 14.24
CA ILE A 110 16.20 -24.92 14.22
C ILE A 110 15.53 -25.66 15.39
N GLU A 111 15.80 -26.96 15.54
CA GLU A 111 15.29 -27.78 16.65
C GLU A 111 16.46 -28.39 17.43
N GLU A 112 16.43 -28.31 18.78
CA GLU A 112 17.31 -29.07 19.68
C GLU A 112 16.55 -30.32 20.15
N THR A 113 16.92 -31.49 19.64
CA THR A 113 16.20 -32.76 19.90
C THR A 113 16.57 -33.38 21.24
N THR A 114 17.84 -33.24 21.62
CA THR A 114 18.40 -33.61 22.92
C THR A 114 19.57 -32.68 23.23
N VAL A 115 20.13 -32.76 24.45
CA VAL A 115 21.25 -31.90 24.88
C VAL A 115 22.38 -31.93 23.84
N GLY A 116 22.64 -30.77 23.22
CA GLY A 116 23.73 -30.61 22.26
C GLY A 116 23.52 -31.26 20.89
N HIS A 117 22.29 -31.59 20.54
CA HIS A 117 21.93 -32.25 19.28
C HIS A 117 20.88 -31.43 18.53
N PHE A 118 21.18 -31.01 17.31
CA PHE A 118 20.38 -30.06 16.54
C PHE A 118 20.01 -30.58 15.16
N GLN A 119 18.81 -30.28 14.68
CA GLN A 119 18.36 -30.66 13.34
C GLN A 119 17.55 -29.56 12.66
N ALA A 120 17.33 -29.71 11.35
CA ALA A 120 16.46 -28.84 10.58
C ALA A 120 14.98 -29.04 10.90
N LYS A 121 14.22 -27.96 10.80
CA LYS A 121 12.75 -27.97 10.76
C LYS A 121 12.24 -27.15 9.58
N ARG A 122 10.91 -26.99 9.46
CA ARG A 122 10.27 -26.21 8.38
C ARG A 122 10.90 -24.82 8.21
N THR A 123 11.06 -24.06 9.29
CA THR A 123 11.69 -22.72 9.26
C THR A 123 13.14 -22.76 8.79
N THR A 124 13.91 -23.78 9.15
CA THR A 124 15.29 -23.97 8.67
C THR A 124 15.34 -24.10 7.15
N LYS A 125 14.42 -24.91 6.59
CA LYS A 125 14.31 -25.12 5.14
C LYS A 125 13.88 -23.84 4.42
N MET A 126 13.01 -23.02 5.03
CA MET A 126 12.67 -21.69 4.52
C MET A 126 13.89 -20.76 4.51
N LEU A 127 14.64 -20.69 5.61
CA LEU A 127 15.86 -19.86 5.72
C LEU A 127 17.02 -20.35 4.84
N ALA A 128 16.98 -21.59 4.36
CA ALA A 128 17.94 -22.12 3.39
C ALA A 128 17.62 -21.73 1.94
N ASP A 129 16.40 -21.26 1.66
CA ASP A 129 16.00 -20.82 0.32
C ASP A 129 16.76 -19.57 -0.11
N LYS A 130 17.20 -19.54 -1.38
CA LYS A 130 17.99 -18.43 -1.92
C LYS A 130 17.24 -17.09 -1.85
N ARG A 131 15.91 -17.10 -2.01
CA ARG A 131 15.11 -15.86 -1.97
C ARG A 131 15.02 -15.33 -0.55
N SER A 132 14.83 -16.22 0.44
CA SER A 132 14.86 -15.83 1.85
C SER A 132 16.23 -15.27 2.26
N GLU A 133 17.32 -15.83 1.74
CA GLU A 133 18.67 -15.29 1.96
C GLU A 133 18.85 -13.90 1.35
N ALA A 134 18.38 -13.68 0.11
CA ALA A 134 18.38 -12.35 -0.50
C ALA A 134 17.57 -11.33 0.32
N PHE A 135 16.40 -11.73 0.81
CA PHE A 135 15.55 -10.90 1.65
C PHE A 135 16.24 -10.50 2.95
N VAL A 136 16.78 -11.46 3.70
CA VAL A 136 17.46 -11.17 4.97
C VAL A 136 18.74 -10.37 4.73
N LEU A 137 19.48 -10.64 3.66
CA LEU A 137 20.66 -9.85 3.27
C LEU A 137 20.28 -8.39 3.05
N TYR A 138 19.24 -8.11 2.25
CA TYR A 138 18.78 -6.75 2.01
C TYR A 138 18.24 -6.07 3.28
N ALA A 139 17.42 -6.79 4.05
CA ALA A 139 16.86 -6.28 5.31
C ALA A 139 17.96 -5.95 6.34
N PHE A 140 19.02 -6.76 6.41
CA PHE A 140 20.09 -6.57 7.40
C PHE A 140 21.14 -5.55 6.96
N GLU A 141 21.63 -5.62 5.72
CA GLU A 141 22.74 -4.77 5.25
C GLU A 141 22.29 -3.41 4.69
N THR A 142 21.02 -3.29 4.28
CA THR A 142 20.46 -2.03 3.72
C THR A 142 19.45 -1.39 4.68
N CYS A 143 18.33 -2.08 4.94
CA CYS A 143 17.26 -1.50 5.74
C CYS A 143 17.67 -1.30 7.20
N GLY A 144 18.38 -2.27 7.79
CA GLY A 144 18.84 -2.24 9.18
C GLY A 144 19.61 -0.96 9.55
N PRO A 145 20.72 -0.63 8.88
CA PRO A 145 21.47 0.59 9.12
C PRO A 145 20.62 1.86 8.95
N ALA A 146 19.78 1.92 7.89
CA ALA A 146 18.89 3.05 7.65
C ALA A 146 17.87 3.23 8.77
N SER A 147 17.24 2.15 9.24
CA SER A 147 16.31 2.16 10.37
C SER A 147 16.97 2.61 11.67
N GLN A 148 18.21 2.17 11.94
CA GLN A 148 18.95 2.61 13.13
C GLN A 148 19.32 4.08 13.10
N ALA A 149 19.44 4.69 11.92
CA ALA A 149 19.73 6.10 11.77
C ALA A 149 18.51 7.00 12.01
N VAL A 150 17.28 6.46 12.04
CA VAL A 150 16.02 7.22 12.13
C VAL A 150 15.98 8.20 13.31
N PRO A 151 16.23 7.80 14.58
CA PRO A 151 16.12 8.74 15.69
C PRO A 151 17.11 9.90 15.58
N GLY A 152 18.35 9.61 15.18
CA GLY A 152 19.38 10.61 15.01
C GLY A 152 19.11 11.53 13.81
N PHE A 153 18.54 11.02 12.72
CA PHE A 153 18.16 11.82 11.57
C PHE A 153 17.08 12.83 11.93
N PHE A 154 15.99 12.40 12.58
CA PHE A 154 14.93 13.32 12.96
C PHE A 154 15.39 14.33 14.01
N ALA A 155 16.24 13.94 14.96
CA ALA A 155 16.84 14.89 15.90
C ALA A 155 17.65 15.99 15.17
N ASP A 156 18.47 15.62 14.19
CA ASP A 156 19.27 16.57 13.40
C ASP A 156 18.40 17.50 12.51
N ASN A 157 17.20 17.05 12.13
CA ASN A 157 16.28 17.75 11.23
C ASN A 157 15.08 18.36 11.96
N ASN A 158 15.15 18.55 13.29
CA ASN A 158 14.08 19.12 14.12
C ASN A 158 12.72 18.42 13.94
N TYR A 159 12.74 17.10 13.72
CA TYR A 159 11.56 16.26 13.52
C TYR A 159 10.66 16.71 12.35
N ALA A 160 11.22 17.39 11.34
CA ALA A 160 10.49 17.80 10.15
C ALA A 160 10.18 16.62 9.21
N ASP A 161 9.14 16.79 8.39
CA ASP A 161 8.77 15.84 7.35
C ASP A 161 9.88 15.67 6.31
N ILE A 162 10.03 14.44 5.82
CA ILE A 162 10.93 14.11 4.72
C ILE A 162 10.27 14.54 3.40
N THR A 163 10.91 15.46 2.68
CA THR A 163 10.41 16.04 1.43
C THR A 163 11.39 15.91 0.25
N ASP A 164 12.58 15.36 0.51
CA ASP A 164 13.66 15.17 -0.46
C ASP A 164 14.21 13.75 -0.36
N ASN A 165 14.21 13.01 -1.47
CA ASN A 165 14.71 11.64 -1.56
C ASN A 165 16.25 11.52 -1.47
N LYS A 166 16.96 12.67 -1.41
CA LYS A 166 18.39 12.78 -1.09
C LYS A 166 18.66 13.20 0.35
N ASN A 167 17.63 13.42 1.16
CA ASN A 167 17.77 13.74 2.58
C ASN A 167 16.82 12.89 3.43
N THR A 168 17.19 11.62 3.64
CA THR A 168 16.45 10.66 4.46
C THR A 168 17.40 10.00 5.47
N PRO A 169 16.90 9.19 6.43
CA PRO A 169 17.73 8.38 7.31
C PRO A 169 18.74 7.49 6.57
N PHE A 170 18.45 7.09 5.32
CA PHE A 170 19.37 6.34 4.48
C PHE A 170 20.70 7.09 4.26
N GLN A 171 20.66 8.38 3.87
CA GLN A 171 21.87 9.15 3.64
C GLN A 171 22.70 9.32 4.92
N LYS A 172 22.04 9.44 6.07
CA LYS A 172 22.72 9.47 7.37
C LYS A 172 23.42 8.14 7.67
N ALA A 173 22.75 7.01 7.43
CA ALA A 173 23.29 5.68 7.70
C ALA A 173 24.51 5.35 6.84
N PHE A 174 24.45 5.66 5.54
CA PHE A 174 25.48 5.28 4.56
C PHE A 174 26.45 6.41 4.21
N GLN A 175 26.33 7.58 4.87
CA GLN A 175 27.18 8.75 4.68
C GLN A 175 27.35 9.11 3.19
N THR A 176 26.22 9.21 2.49
CA THR A 176 26.18 9.39 1.04
C THR A 176 25.30 10.58 0.65
N GLY A 177 25.61 11.24 -0.47
CA GLY A 177 24.83 12.36 -1.01
C GLY A 177 23.96 11.99 -2.22
N VAL A 178 23.90 10.70 -2.58
CA VAL A 178 23.08 10.18 -3.67
C VAL A 178 21.83 9.47 -3.14
N THR A 179 20.85 9.22 -4.00
CA THR A 179 19.64 8.47 -3.65
C THR A 179 19.97 7.00 -3.30
N CYS A 180 19.03 6.29 -2.68
CA CYS A 180 19.19 4.87 -2.36
C CYS A 180 19.46 4.03 -3.61
N PHE A 181 18.71 4.21 -4.69
CA PHE A 181 18.92 3.47 -5.95
C PHE A 181 20.29 3.77 -6.58
N GLU A 182 20.72 5.04 -6.61
CA GLU A 182 22.05 5.42 -7.10
C GLU A 182 23.18 4.81 -6.24
N TRP A 183 22.96 4.67 -4.92
CA TRP A 183 23.89 4.01 -4.02
C TRP A 183 23.90 2.49 -4.24
N LEU A 184 22.74 1.85 -4.36
CA LEU A 184 22.60 0.41 -4.60
C LEU A 184 23.20 -0.01 -5.93
N ALA A 185 23.08 0.79 -6.99
CA ALA A 185 23.73 0.54 -8.27
C ALA A 185 25.27 0.41 -8.16
N LYS A 186 25.88 1.03 -7.13
CA LYS A 186 27.32 0.90 -6.82
C LYS A 186 27.64 -0.30 -5.92
N HIS A 187 26.64 -1.03 -5.44
CA HIS A 187 26.74 -2.20 -4.58
C HIS A 187 26.01 -3.41 -5.18
N PRO A 188 26.55 -4.03 -6.26
CA PRO A 188 25.84 -5.03 -7.06
C PRO A 188 25.26 -6.19 -6.26
N LYS A 189 25.97 -6.70 -5.24
CA LYS A 189 25.46 -7.78 -4.37
C LYS A 189 24.15 -7.39 -3.66
N LEU A 190 24.05 -6.15 -3.17
CA LEU A 190 22.86 -5.65 -2.47
C LEU A 190 21.75 -5.32 -3.47
N PHE A 191 22.13 -4.80 -4.65
CA PHE A 191 21.17 -4.54 -5.72
C PHE A 191 20.54 -5.84 -6.24
N ASP A 192 21.33 -6.88 -6.47
CA ASP A 192 20.85 -8.21 -6.84
C ASP A 192 19.92 -8.81 -5.77
N ALA A 193 20.22 -8.56 -4.49
CA ALA A 193 19.38 -8.98 -3.38
C ALA A 193 18.03 -8.25 -3.39
N LEU A 194 18.04 -6.92 -3.57
CA LEU A 194 16.84 -6.12 -3.74
C LEU A 194 16.00 -6.59 -4.93
N GLN A 195 16.61 -6.82 -6.10
CA GLN A 195 15.90 -7.31 -7.29
C GLN A 195 15.21 -8.67 -7.00
N GLN A 196 15.88 -9.57 -6.27
CA GLN A 196 15.26 -10.83 -5.86
C GLN A 196 14.09 -10.63 -4.88
N VAL A 197 14.19 -9.67 -3.95
CA VAL A 197 13.08 -9.29 -3.07
C VAL A 197 11.90 -8.77 -3.89
N MET A 198 12.15 -7.84 -4.81
CA MET A 198 11.11 -7.26 -5.67
C MET A 198 10.42 -8.31 -6.54
N THR A 199 11.16 -9.28 -7.10
CA THR A 199 10.57 -10.39 -7.88
C THR A 199 9.87 -11.44 -7.03
N GLY A 200 10.21 -11.56 -5.74
CA GLY A 200 9.58 -12.47 -4.80
C GLY A 200 8.20 -12.01 -4.34
N LEU A 201 7.95 -10.70 -4.37
CA LEU A 201 6.65 -10.07 -4.09
C LEU A 201 5.70 -10.11 -5.29
N LYS A 202 5.88 -11.07 -6.22
CA LYS A 202 5.00 -11.28 -7.38
C LYS A 202 3.58 -11.49 -6.88
N SER A 203 2.71 -10.54 -7.20
CA SER A 203 1.30 -10.63 -6.86
C SER A 203 0.55 -11.55 -7.82
N THR A 204 -0.64 -11.92 -7.36
CA THR A 204 -1.82 -12.30 -8.14
C THR A 204 -1.94 -11.55 -9.47
N ASP A 205 -2.53 -12.18 -10.47
CA ASP A 205 -2.89 -11.57 -11.75
C ASP A 205 -3.80 -10.35 -11.49
N TRP A 206 -3.23 -9.15 -11.52
CA TRP A 206 -3.90 -7.89 -11.16
C TRP A 206 -5.11 -7.55 -12.06
N PHE A 207 -5.15 -8.12 -13.27
CA PHE A 207 -6.25 -7.96 -14.23
C PHE A 207 -7.37 -9.00 -14.08
N LEU A 208 -7.25 -9.96 -13.16
CA LEU A 208 -8.37 -10.86 -12.86
C LEU A 208 -9.50 -10.09 -12.19
N ASN A 209 -10.72 -10.38 -12.64
CA ASN A 209 -11.95 -9.72 -12.21
C ASN A 209 -11.90 -8.18 -12.32
N PHE A 210 -11.05 -7.66 -13.21
CA PHE A 210 -10.96 -6.23 -13.49
C PHE A 210 -11.72 -5.91 -14.79
N ASP A 211 -13.02 -5.68 -14.66
CA ASP A 211 -13.95 -5.61 -15.81
C ASP A 211 -13.57 -4.53 -16.82
N LEU A 212 -13.18 -3.33 -16.35
CA LEU A 212 -12.77 -2.23 -17.21
C LEU A 212 -11.63 -2.64 -18.15
N PHE A 213 -10.60 -3.29 -17.62
CA PHE A 213 -9.46 -3.75 -18.41
C PHE A 213 -9.85 -4.88 -19.37
N GLN A 214 -10.62 -5.86 -18.89
CA GLN A 214 -11.04 -7.00 -19.70
C GLN A 214 -11.91 -6.56 -20.88
N GLN A 215 -12.86 -5.65 -20.66
CA GLN A 215 -13.70 -5.10 -21.71
C GLN A 215 -12.89 -4.37 -22.78
N GLU A 216 -11.92 -3.52 -22.38
CA GLU A 216 -11.04 -2.84 -23.32
C GLU A 216 -10.14 -3.82 -24.08
N ALA A 217 -9.64 -4.88 -23.42
CA ALA A 217 -8.87 -5.93 -24.07
C ALA A 217 -9.71 -6.71 -25.11
N HIS A 218 -10.99 -7.00 -24.81
CA HIS A 218 -11.90 -7.64 -25.76
C HIS A 218 -12.29 -6.73 -26.94
N ARG A 219 -12.50 -5.43 -26.69
CA ARG A 219 -12.72 -4.43 -27.76
C ARG A 219 -11.51 -4.34 -28.68
N ALA A 220 -10.31 -4.36 -28.11
CA ALA A 220 -9.06 -4.36 -28.85
C ALA A 220 -8.86 -5.60 -29.75
N ALA A 221 -9.49 -6.74 -29.44
CA ALA A 221 -9.50 -7.92 -30.30
C ALA A 221 -10.40 -7.76 -31.55
N SER A 222 -11.42 -6.90 -31.45
CA SER A 222 -12.44 -6.70 -32.48
C SER A 222 -12.13 -5.53 -33.41
N SER A 223 -11.13 -4.70 -33.07
CA SER A 223 -10.74 -3.54 -33.87
C SER A 223 -9.79 -3.95 -34.99
N GLN A 224 -10.12 -3.61 -36.25
CA GLN A 224 -9.25 -3.85 -37.42
C GLN A 224 -8.09 -2.85 -37.50
N VAL A 225 -7.43 -2.57 -36.38
CA VAL A 225 -6.42 -1.51 -36.30
C VAL A 225 -5.05 -2.06 -36.70
N HIS A 226 -4.28 -1.25 -37.41
CA HIS A 226 -2.93 -1.60 -37.86
C HIS A 226 -1.99 -1.84 -36.67
N LEU A 227 -1.27 -2.97 -36.69
CA LEU A 227 -0.24 -3.31 -35.71
C LEU A 227 0.83 -2.21 -35.65
N GLY A 228 1.09 -1.69 -34.45
CA GLY A 228 2.17 -0.73 -34.17
C GLY A 228 1.76 0.75 -34.07
N GLU A 229 0.55 1.13 -34.50
CA GLU A 229 0.05 2.52 -34.41
C GLU A 229 -0.89 2.74 -33.22
N ASP A 230 -1.62 1.70 -32.78
CA ASP A 230 -2.54 1.75 -31.64
C ASP A 230 -1.98 0.97 -30.44
N ILE A 231 -1.26 1.69 -29.58
CA ILE A 231 -0.64 1.13 -28.38
C ILE A 231 -1.70 0.89 -27.32
N PHE A 232 -1.85 -0.37 -26.90
CA PHE A 232 -2.82 -0.75 -25.88
C PHE A 232 -2.28 -0.50 -24.47
N PHE A 233 -1.02 -0.86 -24.23
CA PHE A 233 -0.45 -0.82 -22.88
C PHE A 233 0.99 -0.32 -22.92
N VAL A 234 1.29 0.67 -22.09
CA VAL A 234 2.65 1.16 -21.84
C VAL A 234 2.99 0.88 -20.37
N ASP A 235 3.92 -0.05 -20.14
CA ASP A 235 4.47 -0.38 -18.83
C ASP A 235 5.59 0.61 -18.51
N VAL A 236 5.30 1.62 -17.70
CA VAL A 236 6.20 2.74 -17.39
C VAL A 236 7.00 2.41 -16.12
N GLY A 237 8.32 2.24 -16.26
CA GLY A 237 9.17 1.70 -15.18
C GLY A 237 8.98 0.20 -14.98
N GLY A 238 8.70 -0.55 -16.06
CA GLY A 238 8.28 -1.95 -15.97
C GLY A 238 9.40 -2.96 -15.64
N GLY A 239 10.64 -2.50 -15.46
CA GLY A 239 11.80 -3.31 -15.14
C GLY A 239 12.04 -4.40 -16.18
N HIS A 240 11.85 -5.67 -15.79
CA HIS A 240 12.03 -6.83 -16.66
C HIS A 240 10.81 -7.12 -17.57
N GLY A 241 9.78 -6.25 -17.58
CA GLY A 241 8.62 -6.38 -18.45
C GLY A 241 7.66 -7.50 -18.07
N HIS A 242 7.66 -7.91 -16.79
CA HIS A 242 6.81 -9.01 -16.32
C HIS A 242 5.33 -8.80 -16.64
N GLN A 243 4.83 -7.57 -16.55
CA GLN A 243 3.42 -7.27 -16.80
C GLN A 243 3.10 -7.34 -18.29
N CYS A 244 3.95 -6.78 -19.15
CA CYS A 244 3.83 -6.97 -20.59
C CYS A 244 3.85 -8.45 -21.00
N ILE A 245 4.74 -9.26 -20.42
CA ILE A 245 4.81 -10.71 -20.69
C ILE A 245 3.52 -11.40 -20.26
N GLN A 246 3.03 -11.12 -19.06
CA GLN A 246 1.80 -11.71 -18.52
C GLN A 246 0.57 -11.35 -19.39
N LEU A 247 0.45 -10.08 -19.79
CA LEU A 247 -0.62 -9.63 -20.68
C LEU A 247 -0.52 -10.24 -22.07
N ARG A 248 0.68 -10.35 -22.64
CA ARG A 248 0.92 -11.00 -23.92
C ARG A 248 0.48 -12.46 -23.90
N ASP A 249 0.83 -13.19 -22.85
CA ASP A 249 0.52 -14.61 -22.71
C ASP A 249 -0.99 -14.83 -22.48
N LYS A 250 -1.64 -13.93 -21.74
CA LYS A 250 -3.09 -13.96 -21.48
C LYS A 250 -3.92 -13.50 -22.69
N TYR A 251 -3.47 -12.48 -23.41
CA TYR A 251 -4.17 -11.84 -24.52
C TYR A 251 -3.28 -11.80 -25.78
N PRO A 252 -3.10 -12.92 -26.50
CA PRO A 252 -2.17 -12.99 -27.63
C PRO A 252 -2.45 -11.99 -28.76
N HIS A 253 -3.69 -11.54 -28.92
CA HIS A 253 -4.06 -10.51 -29.90
C HIS A 253 -3.50 -9.11 -29.59
N LEU A 254 -3.01 -8.87 -28.38
CA LEU A 254 -2.33 -7.63 -27.99
C LEU A 254 -0.85 -7.61 -28.38
N GLN A 255 -0.30 -8.70 -28.93
CA GLN A 255 1.07 -8.74 -29.42
C GLN A 255 1.36 -7.60 -30.41
N GLY A 256 2.46 -6.89 -30.21
CA GLY A 256 2.82 -5.72 -31.01
C GLY A 256 2.13 -4.41 -30.58
N ARG A 257 1.26 -4.44 -29.55
CA ARG A 257 0.59 -3.27 -28.96
C ARG A 257 1.01 -3.01 -27.52
N LEU A 258 2.00 -3.74 -27.03
CA LEU A 258 2.58 -3.62 -25.68
C LEU A 258 3.92 -2.92 -25.77
N VAL A 259 4.14 -1.92 -24.91
CA VAL A 259 5.39 -1.16 -24.83
C VAL A 259 5.93 -1.26 -23.41
N LEU A 260 7.18 -1.67 -23.27
CA LEU A 260 7.93 -1.59 -22.02
C LEU A 260 8.82 -0.36 -22.07
N GLN A 261 8.71 0.49 -21.05
CA GLN A 261 9.57 1.67 -20.85
C GLN A 261 10.32 1.55 -19.53
N ASP A 262 11.63 1.77 -19.57
CA ASP A 262 12.46 1.93 -18.37
C ASP A 262 13.73 2.72 -18.72
N LEU A 263 14.57 3.03 -17.73
CA LEU A 263 15.85 3.68 -17.93
C LEU A 263 16.75 2.87 -18.89
N PRO A 264 17.63 3.52 -19.66
CA PRO A 264 18.54 2.84 -20.60
C PRO A 264 19.29 1.67 -19.96
N GLU A 265 19.78 1.83 -18.74
CA GLU A 265 20.54 0.83 -17.99
C GLU A 265 19.71 -0.42 -17.69
N ALA A 266 18.40 -0.28 -17.47
CA ALA A 266 17.49 -1.38 -17.23
C ALA A 266 17.14 -2.11 -18.53
N VAL A 267 16.72 -1.38 -19.58
CA VAL A 267 16.23 -2.02 -20.81
C VAL A 267 17.34 -2.56 -21.72
N ASN A 268 18.53 -1.94 -21.74
CA ASN A 268 19.61 -2.34 -22.68
C ASN A 268 20.17 -3.75 -22.39
N HIS A 269 19.98 -4.26 -21.18
CA HIS A 269 20.45 -5.59 -20.77
C HIS A 269 19.36 -6.67 -20.88
N LEU A 270 18.13 -6.29 -21.25
CA LEU A 270 17.05 -7.25 -21.38
C LEU A 270 17.21 -8.09 -22.65
N PRO A 271 16.92 -9.41 -22.59
CA PRO A 271 16.76 -10.18 -23.80
C PRO A 271 15.58 -9.63 -24.62
N PRO A 272 15.57 -9.81 -25.95
CA PRO A 272 14.42 -9.45 -26.77
C PRO A 272 13.13 -10.06 -26.22
N LEU A 273 12.09 -9.24 -26.08
CA LEU A 273 10.78 -9.65 -25.60
C LEU A 273 9.83 -9.78 -26.78
N ASP A 274 9.64 -11.00 -27.30
CA ASP A 274 8.75 -11.26 -28.43
C ASP A 274 7.35 -10.69 -28.18
N GLY A 275 6.84 -9.92 -29.13
CA GLY A 275 5.52 -9.28 -29.05
C GLY A 275 5.45 -8.02 -28.18
N VAL A 276 6.56 -7.58 -27.57
CA VAL A 276 6.65 -6.38 -26.72
C VAL A 276 7.70 -5.43 -27.28
N ARG A 277 7.34 -4.16 -27.47
CA ARG A 277 8.29 -3.12 -27.88
C ARG A 277 9.01 -2.57 -26.65
N VAL A 278 10.30 -2.86 -26.53
CA VAL A 278 11.14 -2.32 -25.45
C VAL A 278 11.72 -0.96 -25.84
N MET A 279 11.59 0.04 -24.98
CA MET A 279 12.01 1.42 -25.22
C MET A 279 12.71 2.01 -23.99
N ALA A 280 13.86 2.65 -24.20
CA ALA A 280 14.46 3.46 -23.15
C ALA A 280 13.65 4.75 -22.95
N HIS A 281 13.27 5.04 -21.71
CA HIS A 281 12.54 6.25 -21.34
C HIS A 281 12.78 6.60 -19.87
N ASP A 282 13.12 7.84 -19.60
CA ASP A 282 13.15 8.42 -18.26
C ASP A 282 11.77 8.99 -17.94
N ILE A 283 11.15 8.50 -16.86
CA ILE A 283 9.81 8.85 -16.40
C ILE A 283 9.66 10.34 -16.03
N PHE A 284 10.78 11.03 -15.77
CA PHE A 284 10.82 12.47 -15.50
C PHE A 284 10.87 13.32 -16.78
N GLN A 285 10.90 12.68 -17.95
CA GLN A 285 10.81 13.34 -19.26
C GLN A 285 9.39 13.23 -19.82
N PRO A 286 9.00 14.11 -20.77
CA PRO A 286 7.71 14.01 -21.45
C PRO A 286 7.51 12.62 -22.08
N GLN A 287 6.38 11.99 -21.77
CA GLN A 287 6.02 10.66 -22.28
C GLN A 287 6.00 10.65 -23.81
N THR A 288 6.76 9.74 -24.42
CA THR A 288 6.96 9.64 -25.87
C THR A 288 5.84 8.94 -26.61
N ILE A 289 5.14 8.01 -25.97
CA ILE A 289 3.97 7.34 -26.55
C ILE A 289 2.74 8.18 -26.29
N LYS A 290 1.99 8.52 -27.33
CA LYS A 290 0.76 9.33 -27.23
C LYS A 290 -0.46 8.45 -27.48
N GLY A 291 -1.57 8.78 -26.83
CA GLY A 291 -2.87 8.13 -27.06
C GLY A 291 -2.96 6.65 -26.68
N ALA A 292 -2.02 6.10 -25.90
CA ALA A 292 -2.13 4.71 -25.46
C ALA A 292 -3.41 4.49 -24.63
N ARG A 293 -4.01 3.29 -24.73
CA ARG A 293 -5.22 2.96 -23.94
C ARG A 293 -4.92 2.98 -22.44
N PHE A 294 -3.83 2.34 -22.03
CA PHE A 294 -3.36 2.32 -20.65
C PHE A 294 -1.89 2.72 -20.55
N TYR A 295 -1.61 3.70 -19.69
CA TYR A 295 -0.27 3.92 -19.13
C TYR A 295 -0.25 3.31 -17.74
N TYR A 296 0.63 2.36 -17.49
CA TYR A 296 0.63 1.57 -16.27
C TYR A 296 1.90 1.85 -15.48
N LEU A 297 1.73 2.11 -14.19
CA LEU A 297 2.79 2.37 -13.21
C LEU A 297 2.60 1.38 -12.06
N ARG A 298 3.58 0.51 -11.82
CA ARG A 298 3.52 -0.43 -10.69
C ARG A 298 4.70 -0.23 -9.77
N ARG A 299 4.45 0.09 -8.50
CA ARG A 299 5.50 0.34 -7.50
C ARG A 299 6.51 1.37 -7.98
N ILE A 300 5.97 2.52 -8.42
CA ILE A 300 6.75 3.64 -8.94
C ILE A 300 6.45 4.87 -8.10
N LEU A 301 5.17 5.26 -7.96
CA LEU A 301 4.80 6.50 -7.31
C LEU A 301 4.98 6.44 -5.80
N HIS A 302 5.00 5.23 -5.21
CA HIS A 302 5.31 5.08 -3.79
C HIS A 302 6.78 5.35 -3.42
N ASP A 303 7.70 5.34 -4.39
CA ASP A 303 9.14 5.59 -4.18
C ASP A 303 9.48 7.08 -4.07
N TYR A 304 8.52 7.96 -4.39
CA TYR A 304 8.79 9.39 -4.55
C TYR A 304 7.90 10.28 -3.66
N PRO A 305 8.45 11.43 -3.20
CA PRO A 305 7.68 12.54 -2.69
C PRO A 305 6.62 13.05 -3.69
N ASP A 306 5.56 13.67 -3.17
CA ASP A 306 4.40 14.07 -3.96
C ASP A 306 4.74 15.05 -5.10
N SER A 307 5.75 15.92 -4.93
CA SER A 307 6.22 16.85 -5.97
C SER A 307 6.73 16.14 -7.22
N GLN A 308 7.44 15.03 -7.04
CA GLN A 308 7.96 14.20 -8.12
C GLN A 308 6.86 13.34 -8.74
N CYS A 309 5.95 12.79 -7.93
CA CYS A 309 4.78 12.07 -8.43
C CYS A 309 3.91 12.94 -9.34
N ILE A 310 3.73 14.21 -8.99
CA ILE A 310 3.01 15.20 -9.81
C ILE A 310 3.69 15.39 -11.16
N GLN A 311 5.01 15.53 -11.18
CA GLN A 311 5.75 15.67 -12.44
C GLN A 311 5.53 14.44 -13.35
N ILE A 312 5.67 13.23 -12.80
CA ILE A 312 5.47 11.97 -13.53
C ILE A 312 4.03 11.91 -14.08
N LEU A 313 3.04 12.10 -13.21
CA LEU A 313 1.63 12.06 -13.60
C LEU A 313 1.28 13.15 -14.61
N GLN A 314 1.88 14.33 -14.54
CA GLN A 314 1.67 15.42 -15.50
C GLN A 314 2.20 15.06 -16.90
N HIS A 315 3.35 14.39 -16.99
CA HIS A 315 3.88 13.90 -18.27
C HIS A 315 2.98 12.84 -18.90
N LEU A 316 2.45 11.91 -18.09
CA LEU A 316 1.48 10.91 -18.57
C LEU A 316 0.15 11.56 -18.95
N ALA A 317 -0.39 12.44 -18.10
CA ALA A 317 -1.64 13.16 -18.35
C ALA A 317 -1.58 13.93 -19.68
N THR A 318 -0.43 14.54 -20.01
CA THR A 318 -0.22 15.25 -21.28
C THR A 318 -0.24 14.32 -22.50
N ALA A 319 0.18 13.07 -22.34
CA ALA A 319 0.20 12.07 -23.41
C ALA A 319 -1.12 11.33 -23.64
N MET A 320 -2.08 11.46 -22.71
CA MET A 320 -3.41 10.85 -22.83
C MET A 320 -4.25 11.49 -23.96
N GLU A 321 -5.05 10.65 -24.62
CA GLU A 321 -6.11 11.07 -25.54
C GLU A 321 -7.49 10.61 -25.01
N SER A 322 -8.54 10.81 -25.80
CA SER A 322 -9.88 10.35 -25.44
C SER A 322 -9.87 8.82 -25.24
N GLY A 323 -10.35 8.37 -24.08
CA GLY A 323 -10.38 6.94 -23.73
C GLY A 323 -9.09 6.40 -23.11
N SER A 324 -7.99 7.16 -23.07
CA SER A 324 -6.79 6.79 -22.32
C SER A 324 -7.06 6.77 -20.81
N ARG A 325 -6.37 5.89 -20.09
CA ARG A 325 -6.33 5.83 -18.62
C ARG A 325 -4.90 5.66 -18.12
N ILE A 326 -4.63 6.13 -16.91
CA ILE A 326 -3.43 5.77 -16.16
C ILE A 326 -3.84 4.74 -15.11
N LEU A 327 -3.15 3.61 -15.06
CA LEU A 327 -3.36 2.55 -14.08
C LEU A 327 -2.19 2.62 -13.10
N VAL A 328 -2.47 2.97 -11.84
CA VAL A 328 -1.47 2.99 -10.77
C VAL A 328 -1.67 1.75 -9.91
N ASP A 329 -0.74 0.81 -9.98
CA ASP A 329 -0.70 -0.45 -9.22
C ASP A 329 0.20 -0.29 -7.99
N GLU A 330 -0.44 0.07 -6.87
CA GLU A 330 0.21 0.46 -5.61
C GLU A 330 -0.65 0.00 -4.42
N ILE A 331 -0.13 0.17 -3.20
CA ILE A 331 -0.94 -0.01 -1.99
C ILE A 331 -1.85 1.20 -1.81
N VAL A 332 -3.15 0.93 -1.57
CA VAL A 332 -4.11 1.94 -1.13
C VAL A 332 -4.39 1.71 0.34
N LEU A 333 -3.79 2.55 1.19
CA LEU A 333 -3.96 2.42 2.64
C LEU A 333 -5.43 2.67 3.03
N PRO A 334 -6.04 1.78 3.84
CA PRO A 334 -7.32 2.09 4.46
C PRO A 334 -7.12 3.21 5.50
N ASP A 335 -8.18 4.00 5.72
CA ASP A 335 -8.12 5.14 6.65
C ASP A 335 -7.99 4.70 8.11
N VAL A 336 -8.39 3.47 8.44
CA VAL A 336 -8.30 2.85 9.76
C VAL A 336 -7.81 1.41 9.65
N GLU A 337 -7.17 0.93 10.71
CA GLU A 337 -6.73 -0.47 10.85
C GLU A 337 -5.88 -0.99 9.68
N ALA A 338 -4.99 -0.15 9.15
CA ALA A 338 -4.10 -0.54 8.05
C ALA A 338 -3.28 -1.80 8.38
N PRO A 339 -3.19 -2.77 7.45
CA PRO A 339 -2.39 -3.97 7.66
C PRO A 339 -0.95 -3.64 8.06
N TRP A 340 -0.39 -4.42 8.99
CA TRP A 340 0.97 -4.17 9.49
C TRP A 340 2.03 -4.29 8.39
N GLN A 341 1.78 -5.10 7.35
CA GLN A 341 2.64 -5.22 6.17
C GLN A 341 2.67 -3.93 5.36
N ALA A 342 1.51 -3.29 5.17
CA ALA A 342 1.38 -2.05 4.41
C ALA A 342 2.04 -0.88 5.17
N THR A 343 1.84 -0.79 6.48
CA THR A 343 2.51 0.24 7.31
C THR A 343 4.01 0.00 7.46
N LEU A 344 4.46 -1.27 7.48
CA LEU A 344 5.87 -1.60 7.40
C LEU A 344 6.49 -1.14 6.07
N ALA A 345 5.80 -1.35 4.95
CA ALA A 345 6.25 -0.88 3.64
C ALA A 345 6.35 0.64 3.61
N ASP A 346 5.30 1.36 4.03
CA ASP A 346 5.25 2.81 4.09
C ASP A 346 6.44 3.42 4.86
N VAL A 347 6.64 2.99 6.11
CA VAL A 347 7.76 3.49 6.93
C VAL A 347 9.11 3.13 6.31
N SER A 348 9.23 1.96 5.68
CA SER A 348 10.48 1.55 5.00
C SER A 348 10.79 2.42 3.78
N LEU A 349 9.77 2.80 3.01
CA LEU A 349 9.89 3.72 1.87
C LEU A 349 10.23 5.14 2.32
N MET A 350 9.59 5.63 3.38
CA MET A 350 9.93 6.92 4.00
C MET A 350 11.40 6.96 4.41
N ILE A 351 11.88 5.90 5.09
CA ILE A 351 13.27 5.79 5.56
C ILE A 351 14.27 5.74 4.40
N SER A 352 13.97 4.97 3.37
CA SER A 352 14.95 4.64 2.32
C SER A 352 14.92 5.58 1.14
N LEU A 353 13.72 6.03 0.76
CA LEU A 353 13.44 6.73 -0.51
C LEU A 353 12.78 8.09 -0.31
N GLY A 354 12.27 8.41 0.89
CA GLY A 354 11.44 9.60 1.09
C GLY A 354 10.08 9.50 0.38
N GLY A 355 9.73 8.28 -0.05
CA GLY A 355 8.43 7.91 -0.59
C GLY A 355 7.40 7.65 0.51
N LYS A 356 6.20 7.24 0.09
CA LYS A 356 5.08 6.92 0.99
C LYS A 356 4.04 6.06 0.30
N GLU A 357 3.39 5.19 1.06
CA GLU A 357 2.10 4.62 0.68
C GLU A 357 1.00 5.65 0.95
N ARG A 358 -0.10 5.60 0.19
CA ARG A 358 -1.12 6.66 0.20
C ARG A 358 -2.52 6.11 0.43
N THR A 359 -3.33 6.85 1.19
CA THR A 359 -4.77 6.56 1.32
C THR A 359 -5.52 6.97 0.05
N ARG A 360 -6.78 6.52 -0.07
CA ARG A 360 -7.66 6.95 -1.18
C ARG A 360 -7.74 8.48 -1.30
N LYS A 361 -7.84 9.19 -0.17
CA LYS A 361 -7.91 10.66 -0.14
C LYS A 361 -6.63 11.29 -0.69
N GLN A 362 -5.46 10.79 -0.27
CA GLN A 362 -4.17 11.30 -0.74
C GLN A 362 -3.95 11.03 -2.24
N TRP A 363 -4.36 9.87 -2.74
CA TRP A 363 -4.36 9.58 -4.17
C TRP A 363 -5.25 10.53 -4.97
N MET A 364 -6.45 10.81 -4.46
CA MET A 364 -7.38 11.75 -5.08
C MET A 364 -6.80 13.17 -5.14
N GLU A 365 -6.23 13.65 -4.03
CA GLU A 365 -5.57 14.96 -3.97
C GLU A 365 -4.39 15.06 -4.95
N LEU A 366 -3.57 14.01 -5.02
CA LEU A 366 -2.44 13.92 -5.95
C LEU A 366 -2.91 13.98 -7.42
N ALA A 367 -3.92 13.19 -7.77
CA ALA A 367 -4.49 13.16 -9.13
C ALA A 367 -5.11 14.51 -9.53
N ASN A 368 -5.85 15.15 -8.62
CA ASN A 368 -6.52 16.43 -8.88
C ASN A 368 -5.53 17.55 -9.21
N ARG A 369 -4.33 17.53 -8.60
CA ARG A 369 -3.28 18.54 -8.87
C ARG A 369 -2.77 18.54 -10.32
N VAL A 370 -3.02 17.49 -11.08
CA VAL A 370 -2.60 17.35 -12.49
C VAL A 370 -3.78 17.21 -13.46
N GLY A 371 -4.99 17.57 -13.03
CA GLY A 371 -6.19 17.50 -13.87
C GLY A 371 -6.67 16.08 -14.17
N LEU A 372 -6.37 15.15 -13.28
CA LEU A 372 -6.87 13.78 -13.29
C LEU A 372 -7.89 13.57 -12.17
N CYS A 373 -8.74 12.57 -12.31
CA CYS A 373 -9.64 12.09 -11.25
C CYS A 373 -9.63 10.56 -11.21
N ILE A 374 -9.91 10.00 -10.03
CA ILE A 374 -10.08 8.55 -9.85
C ILE A 374 -11.42 8.15 -10.48
N GLU A 375 -11.39 7.19 -11.40
CA GLU A 375 -12.58 6.56 -12.00
C GLU A 375 -13.00 5.34 -11.19
N GLU A 376 -12.04 4.52 -10.76
CA GLU A 376 -12.28 3.28 -10.02
C GLU A 376 -11.01 2.91 -9.21
N ILE A 377 -11.18 2.16 -8.13
CA ILE A 377 -10.07 1.47 -7.44
C ILE A 377 -10.40 -0.02 -7.39
N HIS A 378 -9.61 -0.83 -8.09
CA HIS A 378 -9.75 -2.29 -8.14
C HIS A 378 -8.75 -2.96 -7.20
N THR A 379 -9.20 -3.41 -6.03
CA THR A 379 -8.34 -4.10 -5.05
C THR A 379 -8.27 -5.59 -5.38
N TYR A 380 -7.10 -6.08 -5.78
CA TYR A 380 -6.90 -7.47 -6.16
C TYR A 380 -6.13 -8.29 -5.11
N ASP A 381 -5.55 -7.63 -4.10
CA ASP A 381 -4.99 -8.26 -2.91
C ASP A 381 -5.41 -7.49 -1.65
N VAL A 382 -6.41 -8.04 -0.96
CA VAL A 382 -6.99 -7.44 0.25
C VAL A 382 -6.00 -7.46 1.41
N GLU A 383 -5.14 -8.49 1.53
CA GLU A 383 -4.24 -8.64 2.68
C GLU A 383 -3.15 -7.57 2.70
N SER A 384 -2.62 -7.24 1.53
CA SER A 384 -1.62 -6.17 1.37
C SER A 384 -2.23 -4.81 1.01
N SER A 385 -3.55 -4.75 0.81
CA SER A 385 -4.25 -3.57 0.27
C SER A 385 -3.68 -3.10 -1.09
N THR A 386 -3.20 -4.04 -1.91
CA THR A 386 -2.69 -3.72 -3.24
C THR A 386 -3.85 -3.59 -4.24
N SER A 387 -3.87 -2.46 -4.96
CA SER A 387 -4.97 -2.08 -5.83
C SER A 387 -4.50 -1.42 -7.12
N ILE A 388 -5.34 -1.48 -8.14
CA ILE A 388 -5.21 -0.65 -9.33
C ILE A 388 -6.08 0.58 -9.16
N ILE A 389 -5.47 1.77 -9.09
CA ILE A 389 -6.18 3.04 -9.15
C ILE A 389 -6.28 3.45 -10.62
N VAL A 390 -7.52 3.55 -11.12
CA VAL A 390 -7.79 3.97 -12.49
C VAL A 390 -7.95 5.48 -12.52
N LEU A 391 -7.02 6.17 -13.16
CA LEU A 391 -7.07 7.62 -13.34
C LEU A 391 -7.48 7.96 -14.77
N ARG A 392 -8.39 8.93 -14.87
CA ARG A 392 -8.82 9.54 -16.14
C ARG A 392 -8.65 11.05 -16.09
N ARG A 393 -8.64 11.72 -17.25
CA ARG A 393 -8.71 13.18 -17.29
C ARG A 393 -10.03 13.67 -16.71
N THR A 394 -9.97 14.76 -15.96
CA THR A 394 -11.16 15.46 -15.48
C THR A 394 -11.90 16.06 -16.68
N ILE A 395 -13.17 15.73 -16.85
CA ILE A 395 -14.02 16.33 -17.87
C ILE A 395 -14.45 17.68 -17.31
N LEU A 396 -13.78 18.76 -17.71
CA LEU A 396 -14.31 20.10 -17.51
C LEU A 396 -15.46 20.25 -18.51
N LEU A 397 -16.70 20.05 -18.05
CA LEU A 397 -17.86 20.55 -18.80
C LEU A 397 -17.66 22.06 -18.93
N SER A 398 -17.36 22.51 -20.14
CA SER A 398 -17.26 23.93 -20.46
C SER A 398 -18.63 24.57 -20.28
N LEU A 399 -18.96 25.05 -19.08
CA LEU A 399 -20.01 26.05 -18.94
C LEU A 399 -19.57 27.32 -19.68
N PRO A 400 -20.44 27.95 -20.48
CA PRO A 400 -20.09 29.19 -21.16
C PRO A 400 -19.75 30.27 -20.13
N LEU A 401 -18.54 30.82 -20.25
CA LEU A 401 -17.95 31.81 -19.36
C LEU A 401 -18.76 33.12 -19.40
N LEU A 402 -19.63 33.34 -18.42
CA LEU A 402 -20.13 34.69 -18.10
C LEU A 402 -19.00 35.42 -17.38
N LEU A 403 -18.35 36.36 -18.07
CA LEU A 403 -17.39 37.27 -17.46
C LEU A 403 -18.08 38.09 -16.36
N THR A 404 -17.79 37.77 -15.09
CA THR A 404 -17.87 38.73 -14.01
C THR A 404 -16.46 38.96 -13.48
N THR A 405 -16.00 40.20 -13.61
CA THR A 405 -14.74 40.69 -13.10
C THR A 405 -14.79 40.74 -11.58
N THR A 406 -14.08 39.85 -10.89
CA THR A 406 -13.73 40.03 -9.48
C THR A 406 -12.25 39.72 -9.26
N LEU A 407 -11.63 40.59 -8.47
CA LEU A 407 -10.19 40.69 -8.26
C LEU A 407 -9.59 39.40 -7.69
N ALA A 408 -8.39 39.08 -8.15
CA ALA A 408 -7.53 38.06 -7.57
C ALA A 408 -7.18 38.38 -6.11
N ALA A 409 -7.25 37.37 -5.25
CA ALA A 409 -6.63 37.35 -3.93
C ALA A 409 -5.81 36.05 -3.78
N PRO A 410 -4.69 36.08 -3.03
CA PRO A 410 -3.60 35.13 -3.17
C PRO A 410 -3.89 33.77 -2.53
N SER A 411 -3.33 32.72 -3.14
CA SER A 411 -3.30 31.37 -2.60
C SER A 411 -2.36 31.28 -1.39
N THR A 412 -2.93 31.06 -0.22
CA THR A 412 -2.20 30.61 0.97
C THR A 412 -2.72 29.24 1.39
N SER A 413 -1.83 28.26 1.35
CA SER A 413 -1.95 27.00 2.09
C SER A 413 -2.03 27.28 3.59
N LEU A 414 -2.87 26.54 4.33
CA LEU A 414 -2.56 25.93 5.63
C LEU A 414 -3.81 25.33 6.29
N ASP A 415 -3.63 24.16 6.87
CA ASP A 415 -4.46 23.55 7.91
C ASP A 415 -4.62 24.51 9.11
N THR A 416 -5.85 24.85 9.50
CA THR A 416 -6.32 24.96 10.89
C THR A 416 -7.83 25.24 10.88
N ARG A 417 -8.60 24.48 11.68
CA ARG A 417 -10.08 24.48 11.78
C ARG A 417 -10.67 25.77 12.38
N SER A 418 -9.95 26.91 12.36
CA SER A 418 -10.40 28.17 12.98
C SER A 418 -11.01 29.19 12.00
N ASP A 419 -11.01 28.91 10.68
CA ASP A 419 -11.55 29.81 9.65
C ASP A 419 -12.74 29.24 8.87
N SER A 420 -13.24 28.04 9.21
CA SER A 420 -14.46 27.50 8.61
C SER A 420 -15.68 28.25 9.15
N LYS A 421 -16.46 28.89 8.28
CA LYS A 421 -17.73 29.53 8.65
C LYS A 421 -18.82 28.49 8.88
N CYS A 422 -19.70 28.76 9.85
CA CYS A 422 -20.93 27.99 10.05
C CYS A 422 -21.77 27.98 8.79
N VAL A 423 -22.36 26.82 8.44
CA VAL A 423 -23.23 26.68 7.26
C VAL A 423 -24.67 26.36 7.66
N TYR A 424 -24.87 25.62 8.75
CA TYR A 424 -26.20 25.31 9.28
C TYR A 424 -26.25 25.46 10.80
N TYR A 425 -27.39 25.89 11.31
CA TYR A 425 -27.73 25.85 12.72
C TYR A 425 -28.88 24.87 12.98
N CYS A 426 -28.62 23.81 13.73
CA CYS A 426 -29.65 22.92 14.28
C CYS A 426 -29.88 23.31 15.75
N GLY A 427 -30.96 24.05 16.02
CA GLY A 427 -31.14 24.72 17.31
C GLY A 427 -30.00 25.70 17.59
N SER A 428 -29.20 25.45 18.64
CA SER A 428 -28.02 26.27 18.97
C SER A 428 -26.69 25.70 18.43
N HIS A 429 -26.71 24.52 17.79
CA HIS A 429 -25.50 23.84 17.31
C HIS A 429 -25.18 24.26 15.89
N CYS A 430 -23.91 24.60 15.66
CA CYS A 430 -23.40 24.99 14.36
C CYS A 430 -22.74 23.79 13.67
N TYR A 431 -23.07 23.55 12.40
CA TYR A 431 -22.40 22.59 11.55
C TYR A 431 -21.65 23.27 10.40
N TRP A 432 -20.43 22.80 10.15
CA TRP A 432 -19.59 23.21 9.03
C TRP A 432 -19.78 22.27 7.85
N ALA A 433 -19.55 22.78 6.64
CA ALA A 433 -19.64 21.98 5.41
C ALA A 433 -18.84 20.67 5.50
N SER A 434 -17.67 20.70 6.16
CA SER A 434 -16.82 19.51 6.32
C SER A 434 -17.44 18.42 7.20
N ASP A 435 -18.24 18.78 8.21
CA ASP A 435 -18.87 17.80 9.11
C ASP A 435 -20.14 17.22 8.47
N ILE A 436 -20.90 18.07 7.76
CA ILE A 436 -22.03 17.67 6.91
C ILE A 436 -21.55 16.66 5.85
N SER A 437 -20.51 17.00 5.08
CA SER A 437 -19.99 16.11 4.04
C SER A 437 -19.48 14.77 4.59
N LYS A 438 -18.89 14.75 5.80
CA LYS A 438 -18.44 13.48 6.41
C LYS A 438 -19.61 12.60 6.87
N ALA A 439 -20.63 13.19 7.50
CA ALA A 439 -21.82 12.47 7.90
C ALA A 439 -22.58 11.92 6.68
N GLN A 440 -22.73 12.73 5.64
CA GLN A 440 -23.32 12.31 4.36
C GLN A 440 -22.54 11.17 3.73
N ALA A 441 -21.22 11.33 3.55
CA ALA A 441 -20.40 10.32 2.91
C ALA A 441 -20.46 8.97 3.65
N LYS A 442 -20.54 9.00 4.99
CA LYS A 442 -20.71 7.78 5.79
C LYS A 442 -22.08 7.16 5.60
N GLY A 443 -23.14 7.97 5.66
CA GLY A 443 -24.50 7.52 5.39
C GLY A 443 -24.63 6.93 4.00
N TYR A 444 -24.19 7.64 2.97
CA TYR A 444 -24.28 7.19 1.59
C TYR A 444 -23.49 5.91 1.33
N SER A 445 -22.26 5.79 1.86
CA SER A 445 -21.47 4.55 1.75
C SER A 445 -22.20 3.34 2.33
N LEU A 446 -22.86 3.48 3.49
CA LEU A 446 -23.65 2.40 4.08
C LEU A 446 -24.90 2.07 3.22
N HIS A 447 -25.55 3.09 2.66
CA HIS A 447 -26.67 2.92 1.75
C HIS A 447 -26.27 2.14 0.48
N GLU A 448 -25.16 2.53 -0.17
CA GLU A 448 -24.64 1.88 -1.37
C GLU A 448 -24.26 0.41 -1.10
N GLU A 449 -23.70 0.12 0.08
CA GLU A 449 -23.38 -1.24 0.52
C GLU A 449 -24.61 -2.06 0.94
N GLY A 450 -25.80 -1.46 1.07
CA GLY A 450 -27.00 -2.12 1.60
C GLY A 450 -26.85 -2.53 3.08
N ARG A 451 -26.06 -1.78 3.86
CA ARG A 451 -25.75 -2.04 5.27
C ARG A 451 -26.28 -0.93 6.16
N THR A 452 -26.48 -1.26 7.44
CA THR A 452 -26.86 -0.28 8.47
C THR A 452 -25.99 -0.42 9.72
N ILE A 453 -25.88 0.68 10.47
CA ILE A 453 -25.35 0.75 11.83
C ILE A 453 -26.47 1.32 12.69
N ASP A 454 -26.95 0.54 13.67
CA ASP A 454 -28.10 0.88 14.50
C ASP A 454 -29.30 1.41 13.67
N ASP A 455 -29.60 0.68 12.59
CA ASP A 455 -30.68 0.97 11.62
C ASP A 455 -30.49 2.24 10.76
N TYR A 456 -29.29 2.83 10.73
CA TYR A 456 -28.93 3.95 9.84
C TYR A 456 -27.93 3.57 8.74
N PRO A 457 -28.03 4.15 7.53
CA PRO A 457 -29.10 5.00 7.06
C PRO A 457 -30.38 4.20 6.76
N HIS A 458 -31.52 4.87 6.83
CA HIS A 458 -32.78 4.33 6.34
C HIS A 458 -33.57 5.41 5.60
N VAL A 459 -34.62 5.00 4.91
CA VAL A 459 -35.46 5.92 4.12
C VAL A 459 -36.12 6.91 5.06
N TYR A 460 -35.90 8.20 4.80
CA TYR A 460 -36.60 9.28 5.48
C TYR A 460 -37.96 9.50 4.81
N HIS A 461 -39.01 9.46 5.62
CA HIS A 461 -40.37 9.74 5.20
C HIS A 461 -40.78 11.12 5.73
N ASP A 462 -40.84 12.10 4.84
CA ASP A 462 -41.18 13.47 5.16
C ASP A 462 -42.68 13.61 5.52
N TYR A 463 -42.98 13.55 6.82
CA TYR A 463 -44.33 13.77 7.35
C TYR A 463 -44.56 15.24 7.72
N GLU A 464 -43.48 15.98 7.89
CA GLU A 464 -43.43 17.40 8.25
C GLU A 464 -43.66 18.34 7.05
N GLY A 465 -43.43 17.84 5.83
CA GLY A 465 -43.65 18.57 4.58
C GLY A 465 -42.50 19.49 4.18
N PHE A 466 -41.26 19.05 4.40
CA PHE A 466 -40.05 19.76 3.98
C PHE A 466 -39.91 19.85 2.45
N ASP A 467 -39.52 21.02 1.96
CA ASP A 467 -39.21 21.24 0.54
C ASP A 467 -37.70 21.06 0.30
N PHE A 468 -37.29 19.82 0.02
CA PHE A 468 -35.88 19.51 -0.29
C PHE A 468 -35.53 19.90 -1.73
N THR A 469 -34.33 20.48 -1.91
CA THR A 469 -33.88 21.02 -3.20
C THR A 469 -33.51 19.97 -4.24
N VAL A 470 -33.36 18.72 -3.82
CA VAL A 470 -32.96 17.58 -4.66
C VAL A 470 -34.13 16.61 -4.76
N SER A 471 -34.32 15.98 -5.92
CA SER A 471 -35.41 15.02 -6.12
C SER A 471 -34.96 13.59 -5.79
N GLY A 472 -35.89 12.73 -5.38
CA GLY A 472 -35.64 11.29 -5.23
C GLY A 472 -36.19 10.73 -3.93
N THR A 473 -35.77 9.50 -3.61
CA THR A 473 -35.97 8.92 -2.28
C THR A 473 -34.92 9.46 -1.33
N TYR A 474 -35.36 9.98 -0.18
CA TYR A 474 -34.48 10.55 0.84
C TYR A 474 -34.07 9.49 1.85
N TYR A 475 -32.85 9.63 2.35
CA TYR A 475 -32.28 8.84 3.42
C TYR A 475 -31.79 9.76 4.51
N GLU A 476 -31.98 9.34 5.77
CA GLU A 476 -31.45 10.06 6.92
C GLU A 476 -30.25 9.33 7.54
N TYR A 477 -29.30 10.12 8.05
CA TYR A 477 -28.17 9.64 8.85
C TYR A 477 -27.87 10.59 10.01
N PRO A 478 -27.39 10.09 11.17
CA PRO A 478 -27.07 10.95 12.30
C PRO A 478 -25.89 11.89 12.05
N ILE A 479 -25.99 13.13 12.53
CA ILE A 479 -24.89 14.08 12.65
C ILE A 479 -24.77 14.51 14.12
N LEU A 480 -23.57 14.40 14.70
CA LEU A 480 -23.36 14.52 16.14
C LEU A 480 -22.86 15.92 16.53
N ASP A 481 -23.33 16.41 17.68
CA ASP A 481 -22.95 17.69 18.28
C ASP A 481 -21.49 17.74 18.77
N ASP A 482 -20.83 16.59 18.92
CA ASP A 482 -19.40 16.44 19.20
C ASP A 482 -18.52 16.43 17.93
N TYR A 483 -19.15 16.57 16.76
CA TYR A 483 -18.54 16.64 15.42
C TYR A 483 -17.78 15.38 14.99
N LYS A 484 -18.01 14.25 15.66
CA LYS A 484 -17.57 12.95 15.17
C LYS A 484 -18.58 12.40 14.17
N VAL A 485 -18.09 11.54 13.28
CA VAL A 485 -18.95 10.77 12.39
C VAL A 485 -19.59 9.66 13.21
N TYR A 486 -20.92 9.55 13.14
CA TYR A 486 -21.65 8.49 13.84
C TYR A 486 -21.18 7.11 13.40
N ASP A 487 -20.88 6.25 14.38
CA ASP A 487 -20.40 4.88 14.20
C ASP A 487 -21.15 3.87 15.07
N GLY A 488 -22.25 4.30 15.71
CA GLY A 488 -23.14 3.49 16.57
C GLY A 488 -23.43 4.16 17.92
N GLY A 489 -24.39 3.62 18.66
CA GLY A 489 -24.87 4.15 19.92
C GLY A 489 -26.00 5.17 19.75
N SER A 490 -26.08 6.14 20.66
CA SER A 490 -27.15 7.15 20.63
C SER A 490 -26.99 8.09 19.42
N PRO A 491 -27.97 8.18 18.50
CA PRO A 491 -27.83 8.95 17.26
C PRO A 491 -27.94 10.47 17.46
N GLY A 492 -28.16 10.96 18.69
CA GLY A 492 -28.40 12.38 18.94
C GLY A 492 -29.68 12.90 18.27
N ALA A 493 -29.86 14.22 18.29
CA ALA A 493 -31.08 14.87 17.83
C ALA A 493 -31.07 15.25 16.34
N ASP A 494 -29.89 15.37 15.73
CA ASP A 494 -29.74 15.99 14.41
C ASP A 494 -29.53 14.92 13.32
N ARG A 495 -30.12 15.16 12.14
CA ARG A 495 -30.03 14.27 10.98
C ARG A 495 -29.59 15.03 9.75
N ILE A 496 -28.76 14.37 8.95
CA ILE A 496 -28.49 14.76 7.58
C ILE A 496 -29.39 13.99 6.63
N ILE A 497 -29.97 14.71 5.67
CA ILE A 497 -30.82 14.17 4.61
C ILE A 497 -30.07 14.23 3.28
N PHE A 498 -30.05 13.11 2.57
CA PHE A 498 -29.47 12.99 1.22
C PHE A 498 -30.35 12.07 0.36
N ASN A 499 -30.22 12.14 -0.97
CA ASN A 499 -30.96 11.26 -1.88
C ASN A 499 -30.13 10.02 -2.30
N GLY A 500 -30.74 9.09 -3.04
CA GLY A 500 -30.05 7.89 -3.55
C GLY A 500 -28.90 8.14 -4.54
N GLU A 501 -28.65 9.39 -4.95
CA GLU A 501 -27.57 9.80 -5.86
C GLU A 501 -26.43 10.55 -5.15
N ASP A 502 -26.37 10.49 -3.81
CA ASP A 502 -25.40 11.21 -2.95
C ASP A 502 -25.51 12.74 -3.05
N GLU A 503 -26.71 13.26 -3.31
CA GLU A 503 -26.96 14.69 -3.27
C GLU A 503 -27.50 15.11 -1.90
N PHE A 504 -26.86 16.11 -1.29
CA PHE A 504 -27.27 16.69 -0.03
C PHE A 504 -28.63 17.40 -0.17
N ALA A 505 -29.60 17.02 0.66
CA ALA A 505 -30.94 17.59 0.66
C ALA A 505 -31.11 18.66 1.75
N GLY A 506 -30.58 18.43 2.95
CA GLY A 506 -30.70 19.35 4.09
C GLY A 506 -30.28 18.74 5.43
N LEU A 507 -30.36 19.55 6.49
CA LEU A 507 -30.26 19.08 7.88
C LEU A 507 -31.59 19.31 8.59
N ILE A 508 -31.97 18.37 9.45
CA ILE A 508 -33.16 18.43 10.30
C ILE A 508 -32.80 18.06 11.75
N THR A 509 -33.60 18.49 12.71
CA THR A 509 -33.36 18.23 14.13
C THR A 509 -34.64 18.00 14.91
N HIS A 510 -34.60 17.13 15.92
CA HIS A 510 -35.66 17.03 16.93
C HIS A 510 -35.66 18.23 17.91
N THR A 511 -34.57 19.00 17.95
CA THR A 511 -34.44 20.13 18.87
C THR A 511 -35.41 21.24 18.51
N GLY A 512 -36.46 21.40 19.32
CA GLY A 512 -37.49 22.41 19.10
C GLY A 512 -38.72 21.94 18.32
N ALA A 513 -38.81 20.64 18.01
CA ALA A 513 -40.03 20.06 17.45
C ALA A 513 -41.17 20.01 18.48
N GLU A 514 -42.41 20.18 18.02
CA GLU A 514 -43.60 20.14 18.89
C GLU A 514 -43.99 18.70 19.30
N GLU A 515 -43.65 17.72 18.47
CA GLU A 515 -43.91 16.30 18.68
C GLU A 515 -42.62 15.55 19.05
N TYR A 516 -42.75 14.49 19.86
CA TYR A 516 -41.60 13.73 20.36
C TYR A 516 -40.75 13.09 19.24
N ASP A 517 -41.41 12.61 18.17
CA ASP A 517 -40.74 12.02 17.00
C ASP A 517 -40.65 12.98 15.80
N GLY A 518 -41.08 14.24 15.97
CA GLY A 518 -41.12 15.22 14.88
C GLY A 518 -39.78 15.90 14.64
N PHE A 519 -39.58 16.40 13.42
CA PHE A 519 -38.41 17.18 13.04
C PHE A 519 -38.74 18.65 12.73
N VAL A 520 -37.73 19.52 12.87
CA VAL A 520 -37.72 20.87 12.29
C VAL A 520 -36.49 21.06 11.41
N ALA A 521 -36.60 21.89 10.38
CA ALA A 521 -35.47 22.18 9.49
C ALA A 521 -34.40 22.99 10.23
N CYS A 522 -33.13 22.62 10.04
CA CYS A 522 -32.03 23.44 10.50
C CYS A 522 -31.87 24.69 9.60
N GLU A 523 -31.47 25.81 10.20
CA GLU A 523 -31.36 27.09 9.49
C GLU A 523 -30.04 27.16 8.72
N ALA A 524 -30.10 27.32 7.40
CA ALA A 524 -28.92 27.59 6.58
C ALA A 524 -28.44 29.05 6.78
N VAL A 525 -27.12 29.26 6.82
CA VAL A 525 -26.46 30.56 7.11
C VAL A 525 -26.23 31.39 5.85
#